data_AF-A0AAP0MV03-F1
#
_entry.id   AF-A0AAP0MV03-F1
#
_cell.length_a   1.000
_cell.length_b   1.000
_cell.length_c   1.000
_cell.angle_alpha   90.00
_cell.angle_beta   90.00
_cell.angle_gamma   90.00
#
_symmetry.space_group_name_H-M   'P 1'
#
loop_
_entity.id
_entity.type
_entity.pdbx_description
1 polymer ?
#
loop_
_entity_poly.entity_id
_entity_poly.type
_entity_poly.pdbx_seq_one_letter_code
_entity_poly.pdbx_strand_id
1 'polypeptide(L)'
;MAEIKAEKEAAYQWLEKELLGYNWSMHTYDRNCMVDRTDNNASECFNSWILAYRDRPCLTMLEEIKCRLMKRFTKRRNEAATWKSPLTPKVLKHLDKKSTIAQKMIVQASSDLNFQVMDKSYYPARRFVVMLESRKCDCGYWEIVGLPCAHVMAAMGYARHDVQEYVPMCFSKQAYLSTYSLMFNLTPDQCTWEPTERPLIDPPIVQRKIGRSCTLRPSVAKAARARKNNSNASPITNQPLNASQQRMRRRKQASASRSIASGQPTTASSQALRSSQPVTSYQPATASSQALRKQKQEKLLKLEQRKEMLDLAVDMLEQESQVLCDEQSQMSQVLCDEQNGSKLDF
;
A
#
# COMPACT_ATOMS: atom_id res chain seq x y z
N MET A 1 -19.04 6.12 -9.02
CA MET A 1 -20.10 5.10 -8.85
C MET A 1 -21.00 4.98 -10.07
N ALA A 2 -21.61 6.06 -10.54
CA ALA A 2 -22.46 6.03 -11.75
C ALA A 2 -21.74 5.49 -13.00
N GLU A 3 -20.48 5.89 -13.22
CA GLU A 3 -19.69 5.39 -14.36
C GLU A 3 -19.37 3.89 -14.26
N ILE A 4 -18.98 3.41 -13.07
CA ILE A 4 -18.71 1.98 -12.82
C ILE A 4 -19.98 1.16 -13.06
N LYS A 5 -21.13 1.67 -12.59
CA LYS A 5 -22.45 1.06 -12.80
C LYS A 5 -22.78 0.97 -14.29
N ALA A 6 -22.56 2.05 -15.04
CA ALA A 6 -22.81 2.11 -16.47
C ALA A 6 -21.91 1.16 -17.27
N GLU A 7 -20.66 0.95 -16.85
CA GLU A 7 -19.72 0.06 -17.54
C GLU A 7 -19.94 -1.42 -17.17
N LYS A 8 -20.10 -1.74 -15.88
CA LYS A 8 -20.30 -3.12 -15.38
C LYS A 8 -21.12 -3.15 -14.09
N GLU A 9 -22.42 -3.35 -14.24
CA GLU A 9 -23.38 -3.48 -13.12
C GLU A 9 -22.99 -4.56 -12.10
N ALA A 10 -22.55 -5.74 -12.55
CA ALA A 10 -22.17 -6.82 -11.63
C ALA A 10 -20.96 -6.44 -10.74
N ALA A 11 -20.02 -5.65 -11.27
CA ALA A 11 -18.88 -5.17 -10.50
C ALA A 11 -19.31 -4.09 -9.49
N TYR A 12 -20.24 -3.22 -9.89
CA TYR A 12 -20.85 -2.22 -9.00
C TYR A 12 -21.56 -2.90 -7.82
N GLN A 13 -22.42 -3.90 -8.08
CA GLN A 13 -23.14 -4.62 -7.02
C GLN A 13 -22.21 -5.37 -6.08
N TRP A 14 -21.13 -5.96 -6.60
CA TRP A 14 -20.11 -6.60 -5.78
C TRP A 14 -19.38 -5.59 -4.88
N LEU A 15 -19.00 -4.42 -5.41
CA LEU A 15 -18.34 -3.36 -4.65
C LEU A 15 -19.23 -2.77 -3.55
N GLU A 16 -20.53 -2.63 -3.80
CA GLU A 16 -21.47 -2.07 -2.83
C GLU A 16 -21.85 -3.08 -1.75
N LYS A 17 -21.96 -4.37 -2.09
CA LYS A 17 -22.43 -5.42 -1.18
C LYS A 17 -21.31 -6.07 -0.35
N GLU A 18 -20.18 -6.37 -0.98
CA GLU A 18 -19.13 -7.21 -0.38
C GLU A 18 -17.98 -6.37 0.23
N LEU A 19 -17.88 -5.10 -0.13
CA LEU A 19 -16.80 -4.21 0.31
C LEU A 19 -17.35 -2.96 0.96
N LEU A 20 -16.92 -2.70 2.19
CA LEU A 20 -17.14 -1.40 2.82
C LEU A 20 -16.39 -0.33 2.04
N GLY A 21 -16.99 0.87 1.91
CA GLY A 21 -16.44 1.94 1.07
C GLY A 21 -14.97 2.24 1.36
N TYR A 22 -14.58 2.19 2.63
CA TYR A 22 -13.22 2.50 3.07
C TYR A 22 -12.18 1.45 2.67
N ASN A 23 -12.59 0.29 2.14
CA ASN A 23 -11.63 -0.70 1.65
C ASN A 23 -11.07 -0.33 0.27
N TRP A 24 -11.78 0.48 -0.50
CA TRP A 24 -11.44 0.69 -1.91
C TRP A 24 -11.57 2.14 -2.37
N SER A 25 -12.15 3.04 -1.57
CA SER A 25 -12.31 4.44 -1.96
C SER A 25 -11.92 5.44 -0.87
N MET A 26 -10.90 6.24 -1.16
CA MET A 26 -10.34 7.24 -0.24
C MET A 26 -11.37 8.25 0.28
N HIS A 27 -12.42 8.56 -0.48
CA HIS A 27 -13.44 9.53 -0.06
C HIS A 27 -14.20 9.10 1.21
N THR A 28 -14.24 7.80 1.48
CA THR A 28 -14.90 7.21 2.66
C THR A 28 -13.94 6.87 3.79
N TYR A 29 -12.65 7.18 3.64
CA TYR A 29 -11.68 6.89 4.70
C TYR A 29 -11.97 7.75 5.91
N ASP A 30 -11.72 7.19 7.09
CA ASP A 30 -11.65 7.98 8.31
C ASP A 30 -10.64 9.10 8.12
N ARG A 31 -11.09 10.32 8.38
CA ARG A 31 -10.31 11.56 8.25
C ARG A 31 -9.14 11.58 9.25
N ASN A 32 -9.23 10.81 10.33
CA ASN A 32 -8.14 10.67 11.30
C ASN A 32 -6.92 9.92 10.75
N CYS A 33 -7.08 9.08 9.73
CA CYS A 33 -5.99 8.26 9.20
C CYS A 33 -4.97 9.06 8.37
N MET A 34 -5.33 10.24 7.85
CA MET A 34 -4.44 11.16 7.11
C MET A 34 -3.65 10.47 5.98
N VAL A 35 -4.35 9.76 5.10
CA VAL A 35 -3.76 8.91 4.06
C VAL A 35 -3.79 9.61 2.70
N ASP A 36 -2.62 9.81 2.08
CA ASP A 36 -2.49 10.38 0.73
C ASP A 36 -2.66 9.33 -0.40
N ARG A 37 -2.55 8.03 -0.10
CA ARG A 37 -2.56 6.97 -1.11
C ARG A 37 -3.09 5.65 -0.60
N THR A 38 -3.85 4.98 -1.46
CA THR A 38 -4.24 3.58 -1.31
C THR A 38 -3.44 2.75 -2.30
N ASP A 39 -2.26 2.29 -1.91
CA ASP A 39 -1.46 1.39 -2.72
C ASP A 39 -0.95 0.19 -1.91
N ASN A 40 -0.67 -0.92 -2.60
CA ASN A 40 -0.12 -2.13 -1.99
C ASN A 40 1.39 -2.00 -1.72
N ASN A 41 1.99 -0.83 -1.98
CA ASN A 41 3.43 -0.60 -1.98
C ASN A 41 4.05 -0.93 -0.61
N ALA A 42 3.35 -0.67 0.50
CA ALA A 42 3.81 -1.04 1.83
C ALA A 42 4.04 -2.56 1.94
N SER A 43 3.05 -3.35 1.52
CA SER A 43 3.14 -4.81 1.53
C SER A 43 4.19 -5.34 0.55
N GLU A 44 4.30 -4.75 -0.65
CA GLU A 44 5.29 -5.14 -1.65
C GLU A 44 6.72 -4.82 -1.20
N CYS A 45 6.92 -3.63 -0.63
CA CYS A 45 8.19 -3.22 -0.05
C CYS A 45 8.58 -4.15 1.11
N PHE A 46 7.66 -4.46 2.01
CA PHE A 46 7.93 -5.37 3.12
C PHE A 46 8.28 -6.77 2.62
N ASN A 47 7.47 -7.32 1.70
CA ASN A 47 7.74 -8.63 1.09
C ASN A 47 9.12 -8.65 0.45
N SER A 48 9.44 -7.68 -0.40
CA SER A 48 10.76 -7.55 -1.03
C SER A 48 11.89 -7.45 -0.01
N TRP A 49 11.66 -6.75 1.10
CA TRP A 49 12.64 -6.57 2.19
C TRP A 49 12.93 -7.87 2.94
N ILE A 50 11.93 -8.73 3.18
CA ILE A 50 12.09 -10.01 3.89
C ILE A 50 12.50 -11.19 2.99
N LEU A 51 12.34 -11.08 1.66
CA LEU A 51 12.57 -12.19 0.72
C LEU A 51 13.96 -12.83 0.87
N ALA A 52 15.00 -12.05 1.18
CA ALA A 52 16.36 -12.55 1.34
C ALA A 52 16.62 -13.30 2.67
N TYR A 53 15.73 -13.13 3.66
CA TYR A 53 15.93 -13.64 5.03
C TYR A 53 14.99 -14.79 5.38
N ARG A 54 13.79 -14.82 4.80
CA ARG A 54 12.72 -15.76 5.18
C ARG A 54 13.08 -17.25 5.01
N ASP A 55 14.07 -17.55 4.16
CA ASP A 55 14.51 -18.92 3.87
C ASP A 55 15.73 -19.33 4.73
N ARG A 56 16.18 -18.48 5.68
CA ARG A 56 17.26 -18.76 6.63
C ARG A 56 16.73 -19.55 7.85
N PRO A 57 17.60 -20.28 8.59
CA PRO A 57 17.24 -20.82 9.90
C PRO A 57 16.67 -19.72 10.82
N CYS A 58 15.72 -20.08 11.69
CA CYS A 58 14.96 -19.11 12.49
C CYS A 58 15.87 -18.12 13.26
N LEU A 59 16.91 -18.63 13.92
CA LEU A 59 17.85 -17.81 14.67
C LEU A 59 18.59 -16.80 13.77
N THR A 60 19.19 -17.29 12.68
CA THR A 60 19.89 -16.46 11.69
C THR A 60 18.96 -15.44 11.04
N MET A 61 17.72 -15.82 10.72
CA MET A 61 16.71 -14.93 10.16
C MET A 61 16.41 -13.76 11.11
N LEU A 62 16.13 -14.06 12.39
CA LEU A 62 15.82 -13.05 13.40
C LEU A 62 17.01 -12.12 13.65
N GLU A 63 18.23 -12.66 13.72
CA GLU A 63 19.44 -11.89 13.92
C GLU A 63 19.73 -10.94 12.73
N GLU A 64 19.66 -11.43 11.49
CA GLU A 64 19.88 -10.60 10.30
C GLU A 64 18.80 -9.51 10.17
N ILE A 65 17.53 -9.83 10.45
CA ILE A 65 16.42 -8.87 10.46
C ILE A 65 16.66 -7.80 11.53
N LYS A 66 17.00 -8.19 12.76
CA LYS A 66 17.32 -7.27 13.87
C LYS A 66 18.46 -6.34 13.48
N CYS A 67 19.57 -6.87 12.96
CA CYS A 67 20.72 -6.09 12.52
C CYS A 67 20.35 -5.09 11.40
N ARG A 68 19.47 -5.48 10.48
CA ARG A 68 19.01 -4.60 9.40
C ARG A 68 18.08 -3.50 9.91
N LEU A 69 17.18 -3.82 10.84
CA LEU A 69 16.33 -2.83 11.52
C LEU A 69 17.17 -1.83 12.30
N MET A 70 18.14 -2.31 13.09
CA MET A 70 19.08 -1.47 13.84
C MET A 70 19.80 -0.48 12.93
N LYS A 71 20.41 -0.95 11.82
CA LYS A 71 21.05 -0.06 10.83
C LYS A 71 20.07 0.96 10.25
N ARG A 72 18.83 0.54 9.95
CA ARG A 72 17.80 1.42 9.39
C ARG A 72 17.37 2.50 10.39
N PHE A 73 17.07 2.13 11.63
CA PHE A 73 16.63 3.06 12.68
C PHE A 73 17.72 4.08 12.97
N THR A 74 18.97 3.64 13.18
CA THR A 74 20.10 4.55 13.38
C THR A 74 20.30 5.48 12.19
N LYS A 75 20.26 4.97 10.95
CA LYS A 75 20.36 5.81 9.75
C LYS A 75 19.24 6.85 9.69
N ARG A 76 17.98 6.46 9.92
CA ARG A 76 16.84 7.40 9.86
C ARG A 76 16.91 8.46 10.96
N ARG A 77 17.31 8.08 12.17
CA ARG A 77 17.51 9.01 13.29
C ARG A 77 18.61 10.03 12.98
N ASN A 78 19.77 9.55 12.52
CA ASN A 78 20.89 10.42 12.16
C ASN A 78 20.53 11.37 11.01
N GLU A 79 19.83 10.87 9.98
CA GLU A 79 19.28 11.71 8.90
C GLU A 79 18.36 12.79 9.46
N ALA A 80 17.39 12.42 10.31
CA ALA A 80 16.43 13.35 10.88
C ALA A 80 17.07 14.40 11.80
N ALA A 81 18.14 14.03 12.53
CA ALA A 81 18.87 14.97 13.38
C ALA A 81 19.46 16.15 12.59
N THR A 82 19.87 15.93 11.33
CA THR A 82 20.42 16.99 10.45
C THR A 82 19.38 17.99 9.94
N TRP A 83 18.08 17.68 10.04
CA TRP A 83 17.04 18.54 9.48
C TRP A 83 16.89 19.82 10.30
N LYS A 84 16.88 20.97 9.62
CA LYS A 84 16.72 22.28 10.26
C LYS A 84 15.25 22.68 10.48
N SER A 85 14.37 22.24 9.60
CA SER A 85 12.94 22.56 9.67
C SER A 85 12.22 21.66 10.69
N PRO A 86 11.15 22.15 11.33
CA PRO A 86 10.31 21.34 12.21
C PRO A 86 9.42 20.34 11.44
N LEU A 87 9.30 20.46 10.11
CA LEU A 87 8.57 19.50 9.27
C LEU A 87 9.51 18.52 8.56
N THR A 88 8.98 17.34 8.22
CA THR A 88 9.74 16.37 7.44
C THR A 88 10.04 16.89 6.01
N PRO A 89 11.23 16.62 5.43
CA PRO A 89 11.59 17.10 4.08
C PRO A 89 10.63 16.69 2.98
N LYS A 90 10.00 15.51 3.10
CA LYS A 90 9.02 15.01 2.13
C LYS A 90 7.75 15.86 2.13
N VAL A 91 7.29 16.28 3.31
CA VAL A 91 6.11 17.13 3.47
C VAL A 91 6.41 18.56 3.03
N LEU A 92 7.58 19.12 3.37
CA LEU A 92 8.00 20.42 2.83
C LEU A 92 7.99 20.44 1.31
N LYS A 93 8.63 19.45 0.68
CA LYS A 93 8.64 19.30 -0.78
C LYS A 93 7.23 19.13 -1.37
N HIS A 94 6.30 18.55 -0.62
CA HIS A 94 4.90 18.46 -1.04
C HIS A 94 4.23 19.83 -0.99
N LEU A 95 4.38 20.56 0.11
CA LEU A 95 3.82 21.90 0.31
C LEU A 95 4.39 22.90 -0.71
N ASP A 96 5.68 22.86 -1.01
CA ASP A 96 6.32 23.72 -2.02
C ASP A 96 5.70 23.56 -3.41
N LYS A 97 5.39 22.31 -3.78
CA LYS A 97 4.69 22.02 -5.05
C LYS A 97 3.27 22.58 -5.03
N LYS A 98 2.54 22.42 -3.92
CA LYS A 98 1.18 22.97 -3.78
C LYS A 98 1.20 24.50 -3.80
N SER A 99 2.19 25.13 -3.17
CA SER A 99 2.43 26.57 -3.19
C SER A 99 2.65 27.09 -4.61
N THR A 100 3.47 26.40 -5.41
CA THR A 100 3.72 26.77 -6.81
C THR A 100 2.43 26.73 -7.66
N ILE A 101 1.54 25.78 -7.39
CA ILE A 101 0.24 25.69 -8.07
C ILE A 101 -0.71 26.80 -7.57
N ALA A 102 -0.70 27.07 -6.26
CA ALA A 102 -1.53 28.08 -5.61
C ALA A 102 -1.32 29.49 -6.18
N GLN A 103 -0.10 29.84 -6.59
CA GLN A 103 0.25 31.15 -7.18
C GLN A 103 -0.58 31.52 -8.41
N LYS A 104 -1.20 30.55 -9.10
CA LYS A 104 -2.00 30.78 -10.32
C LYS A 104 -3.49 30.98 -10.04
N MET A 105 -3.91 30.83 -8.79
CA MET A 105 -5.31 30.89 -8.37
C MET A 105 -5.71 32.33 -8.02
N ILE A 106 -7.01 32.64 -8.15
CA ILE A 106 -7.56 33.90 -7.67
C ILE A 106 -8.27 33.63 -6.34
N VAL A 107 -7.92 34.40 -5.31
CA VAL A 107 -8.53 34.27 -3.98
C VAL A 107 -9.43 35.47 -3.72
N GLN A 108 -10.62 35.21 -3.20
CA GLN A 108 -11.57 36.22 -2.72
C GLN A 108 -11.88 35.90 -1.26
N ALA A 109 -11.59 36.83 -0.35
CA ALA A 109 -11.92 36.67 1.06
C ALA A 109 -13.41 36.98 1.29
N SER A 110 -14.09 36.09 2.01
CA SER A 110 -15.43 36.34 2.53
C SER A 110 -15.40 36.78 3.99
N SER A 111 -14.45 36.25 4.76
CA SER A 111 -14.12 36.67 6.12
C SER A 111 -12.63 36.41 6.37
N ASP A 112 -12.14 36.68 7.58
CA ASP A 112 -10.71 36.51 7.94
C ASP A 112 -10.19 35.08 7.75
N LEU A 113 -11.04 34.07 7.91
CA LEU A 113 -10.67 32.65 7.83
C LEU A 113 -11.42 31.87 6.72
N ASN A 114 -12.31 32.53 5.97
CA ASN A 114 -13.12 31.90 4.92
C ASN A 114 -12.88 32.54 3.56
N PHE A 115 -12.53 31.72 2.59
CA PHE A 115 -12.08 32.15 1.27
C PHE A 115 -12.81 31.40 0.16
N GLN A 116 -13.08 32.10 -0.93
CA GLN A 116 -13.43 31.52 -2.20
C GLN A 116 -12.20 31.55 -3.12
N VAL A 117 -11.75 30.38 -3.55
CA VAL A 117 -10.58 30.22 -4.41
C VAL A 117 -11.02 29.75 -5.79
N MET A 118 -10.70 30.52 -6.82
CA MET A 118 -10.95 30.18 -8.21
C MET A 118 -9.74 29.48 -8.82
N ASP A 119 -9.93 28.22 -9.18
CA ASP A 119 -8.93 27.39 -9.85
C ASP A 119 -9.15 27.41 -11.36
N LYS A 120 -8.21 28.05 -12.06
CA LYS A 120 -8.19 28.20 -13.52
C LYS A 120 -7.67 26.97 -14.25
N SER A 121 -7.20 25.93 -13.53
CA SER A 121 -6.77 24.67 -14.16
C SER A 121 -7.93 23.84 -14.68
N TYR A 122 -9.17 24.13 -14.26
CA TYR A 122 -10.38 23.47 -14.74
C TYR A 122 -11.01 24.25 -15.91
N TYR A 123 -11.72 23.55 -16.80
CA TYR A 123 -12.53 24.15 -17.84
C TYR A 123 -13.99 23.64 -17.75
N PRO A 124 -14.98 24.51 -17.46
CA PRO A 124 -14.81 25.91 -17.05
C PRO A 124 -14.09 26.03 -15.69
N ALA A 125 -13.56 27.22 -15.39
CA ALA A 125 -12.90 27.47 -14.11
C ALA A 125 -13.83 27.17 -12.94
N ARG A 126 -13.31 26.50 -11.90
CA ARG A 126 -14.11 26.07 -10.74
C ARG A 126 -13.76 26.89 -9.51
N ARG A 127 -14.76 27.09 -8.66
CA ARG A 127 -14.62 27.75 -7.36
C ARG A 127 -14.62 26.70 -6.26
N PHE A 128 -13.78 26.92 -5.26
CA PHE A 128 -13.66 26.09 -4.08
C PHE A 128 -13.75 26.97 -2.85
N VAL A 129 -14.55 26.57 -1.87
CA VAL A 129 -14.60 27.18 -0.55
C VAL A 129 -13.48 26.59 0.31
N VAL A 130 -12.76 27.46 1.00
CA VAL A 130 -11.71 27.13 1.96
C VAL A 130 -12.07 27.76 3.29
N MET A 131 -12.12 26.94 4.34
CA MET A 131 -12.36 27.36 5.71
C MET A 131 -11.13 26.97 6.54
N LEU A 132 -10.31 27.95 6.90
CA LEU A 132 -9.04 27.71 7.60
C LEU A 132 -9.25 27.22 9.02
N GLU A 133 -10.21 27.81 9.75
CA GLU A 133 -10.52 27.47 11.14
C GLU A 133 -10.92 26.00 11.30
N SER A 134 -11.84 25.52 10.45
CA SER A 134 -12.31 24.15 10.47
C SER A 134 -11.41 23.17 9.72
N ARG A 135 -10.31 23.65 9.12
CA ARG A 135 -9.37 22.88 8.30
C ARG A 135 -10.04 22.14 7.13
N LYS A 136 -10.98 22.82 6.46
CA LYS A 136 -11.79 22.25 5.39
C LYS A 136 -11.55 22.93 4.05
N CYS A 137 -11.64 22.14 2.99
CA CYS A 137 -11.63 22.62 1.62
C CYS A 137 -12.56 21.77 0.78
N ASP A 138 -13.36 22.39 -0.07
CA ASP A 138 -14.32 21.71 -0.95
C ASP A 138 -13.70 20.64 -1.87
N CYS A 139 -12.40 20.67 -2.11
CA CYS A 139 -11.73 19.61 -2.86
C CYS A 139 -11.59 18.29 -2.06
N GLY A 140 -11.91 18.28 -0.75
CA GLY A 140 -11.86 17.13 0.16
C GLY A 140 -10.44 16.66 0.53
N TYR A 141 -9.41 17.16 -0.17
CA TYR A 141 -8.03 16.70 0.01
C TYR A 141 -7.51 16.98 1.42
N TRP A 142 -7.79 18.17 1.96
CA TRP A 142 -7.26 18.58 3.26
C TRP A 142 -7.81 17.72 4.39
N GLU A 143 -9.09 17.36 4.34
CA GLU A 143 -9.73 16.51 5.34
C GLU A 143 -9.22 15.06 5.28
N ILE A 144 -8.98 14.52 4.08
CA ILE A 144 -8.54 13.12 3.90
C ILE A 144 -7.06 12.95 4.25
N VAL A 145 -6.22 13.87 3.78
CA VAL A 145 -4.75 13.74 3.87
C VAL A 145 -4.20 14.48 5.09
N GLY A 146 -4.95 15.42 5.66
CA GLY A 146 -4.50 16.28 6.75
C GLY A 146 -3.51 17.37 6.32
N LEU A 147 -3.11 17.43 5.04
CA LEU A 147 -2.16 18.41 4.52
C LEU A 147 -2.86 19.48 3.65
N PRO A 148 -2.46 20.77 3.76
CA PRO A 148 -2.97 21.84 2.91
C PRO A 148 -2.87 21.52 1.41
N CYS A 149 -4.01 21.57 0.73
CA CYS A 149 -4.08 21.45 -0.72
C CYS A 149 -3.69 22.77 -1.41
N ALA A 150 -3.61 22.80 -2.75
CA ALA A 150 -3.23 24.03 -3.46
C ALA A 150 -4.22 25.19 -3.24
N HIS A 151 -5.52 24.92 -3.10
CA HIS A 151 -6.52 25.94 -2.78
C HIS A 151 -6.30 26.55 -1.40
N VAL A 152 -6.02 25.69 -0.41
CA VAL A 152 -5.72 26.09 0.96
C VAL A 152 -4.43 26.90 1.02
N MET A 153 -3.39 26.47 0.29
CA MET A 153 -2.13 27.21 0.18
C MET A 153 -2.34 28.61 -0.43
N ALA A 154 -3.27 28.75 -1.39
CA ALA A 154 -3.61 30.05 -1.96
C ALA A 154 -4.28 30.96 -0.93
N ALA A 155 -5.26 30.43 -0.19
CA ALA A 155 -5.94 31.14 0.89
C ALA A 155 -4.97 31.57 2.01
N MET A 156 -4.08 30.66 2.46
CA MET A 156 -3.05 30.96 3.46
C MET A 156 -2.08 32.03 2.98
N GLY A 157 -1.66 31.97 1.71
CA GLY A 157 -0.79 32.99 1.11
C GLY A 157 -1.45 34.37 1.05
N TYR A 158 -2.75 34.42 0.76
CA TYR A 158 -3.54 35.66 0.79
C TYR A 158 -3.66 36.23 2.22
N ALA A 159 -3.97 35.37 3.19
CA ALA A 159 -4.15 35.73 4.59
C ALA A 159 -2.84 35.87 5.39
N ARG A 160 -1.68 35.58 4.78
CA ARG A 160 -0.34 35.59 5.39
C ARG A 160 -0.18 34.69 6.62
N HIS A 161 -0.87 33.55 6.66
CA HIS A 161 -0.68 32.54 7.71
C HIS A 161 0.54 31.67 7.46
N ASP A 162 1.20 31.22 8.53
CA ASP A 162 2.22 30.18 8.44
C ASP A 162 1.56 28.81 8.22
N VAL A 163 1.96 28.13 7.15
CA VAL A 163 1.45 26.81 6.77
C VAL A 163 1.75 25.77 7.86
N GLN A 164 2.83 25.94 8.61
CA GLN A 164 3.26 24.99 9.63
C GLN A 164 2.23 24.80 10.76
N GLU A 165 1.47 25.84 11.10
CA GLU A 165 0.42 25.81 12.13
C GLU A 165 -0.75 24.87 11.78
N TYR A 166 -0.90 24.59 10.48
CA TYR A 166 -2.00 23.82 9.92
C TYR A 166 -1.59 22.40 9.53
N VAL A 167 -0.32 22.04 9.72
CA VAL A 167 0.19 20.68 9.46
C VAL A 167 0.10 19.84 10.74
N PRO A 168 -0.53 18.65 10.70
CA PRO A 168 -0.63 17.76 11.85
C PRO A 168 0.72 17.33 12.42
N MET A 169 0.77 17.12 13.73
CA MET A 169 1.99 16.74 14.46
C MET A 169 2.64 15.45 13.95
N CYS A 170 1.87 14.51 13.39
CA CYS A 170 2.39 13.26 12.82
C CYS A 170 3.37 13.48 11.65
N PHE A 171 3.34 14.66 11.01
CA PHE A 171 4.26 15.05 9.94
C PHE A 171 5.49 15.84 10.40
N SER A 172 5.59 16.10 11.71
CA SER A 172 6.70 16.84 12.31
C SER A 172 7.98 16.00 12.36
N LYS A 173 9.12 16.71 12.41
CA LYS A 173 10.43 16.14 12.73
C LYS A 173 10.39 15.41 14.07
N GLN A 174 9.67 15.94 15.06
CA GLN A 174 9.59 15.34 16.39
C GLN A 174 8.88 13.98 16.37
N ALA A 175 7.74 13.88 15.70
CA ALA A 175 7.04 12.59 15.53
C ALA A 175 7.90 11.58 14.76
N TYR A 176 8.63 12.04 13.74
CA TYR A 176 9.57 11.19 13.02
C TYR A 176 10.70 10.66 13.92
N LEU A 177 11.33 11.53 14.73
CA LEU A 177 12.37 11.13 15.67
C LEU A 177 11.84 10.17 16.72
N SER A 178 10.63 10.42 17.24
CA SER A 178 9.95 9.52 18.18
C SER A 178 9.71 8.13 17.58
N THR A 179 9.23 8.05 16.33
CA THR A 179 9.03 6.77 15.61
C THR A 179 10.31 5.95 15.49
N TYR A 180 11.46 6.62 15.31
CA TYR A 180 12.77 5.97 15.20
C TYR A 180 13.61 6.08 16.50
N SER A 181 12.98 6.33 17.65
CA SER A 181 13.68 6.43 18.94
C SER A 181 14.16 5.08 19.45
N LEU A 182 13.47 3.99 19.10
CA LEU A 182 13.76 2.63 19.57
C LEU A 182 15.25 2.28 19.40
N MET A 183 15.86 1.83 20.49
CA MET A 183 17.21 1.30 20.52
C MET A 183 17.13 -0.23 20.56
N PHE A 184 17.76 -0.88 19.59
CA PHE A 184 17.85 -2.34 19.59
C PHE A 184 18.95 -2.78 20.54
N ASN A 185 18.64 -3.74 21.40
CA ASN A 185 19.64 -4.35 22.27
C ASN A 185 20.68 -5.12 21.45
N LEU A 186 21.94 -4.94 21.84
CA LEU A 186 23.05 -5.74 21.31
C LEU A 186 22.88 -7.17 21.83
N THR A 187 23.05 -8.15 20.94
CA THR A 187 23.08 -9.56 21.35
C THR A 187 24.54 -9.99 21.29
N PRO A 188 25.08 -10.56 22.38
CA PRO A 188 26.45 -11.04 22.38
C PRO A 188 26.58 -12.26 21.45
N ASP A 189 27.81 -12.67 21.14
CA ASP A 189 28.03 -13.81 20.25
C ASP A 189 27.52 -15.10 20.88
N GLN A 190 27.09 -16.06 20.06
CA GLN A 190 26.50 -17.31 20.54
C GLN A 190 27.45 -18.09 21.47
N CYS A 191 28.77 -17.97 21.28
CA CYS A 191 29.75 -18.64 22.15
C CYS A 191 29.79 -18.10 23.59
N THR A 192 29.20 -16.93 23.83
CA THR A 192 29.16 -16.26 25.15
C THR A 192 27.80 -16.32 25.82
N TRP A 193 26.85 -17.06 25.25
CA TRP A 193 25.52 -17.18 25.84
C TRP A 193 25.55 -18.13 27.04
N GLU A 194 24.92 -17.70 28.14
CA GLU A 194 24.76 -18.53 29.32
C GLU A 194 23.91 -19.77 28.99
N PRO A 195 24.34 -20.97 29.43
CA PRO A 195 23.54 -22.18 29.30
C PRO A 195 22.16 -21.96 29.92
N THR A 196 21.11 -22.31 29.19
CA THR A 196 19.73 -22.12 29.66
C THR A 196 19.10 -23.48 29.96
N GLU A 197 18.37 -23.60 31.07
CA GLU A 197 17.59 -24.80 31.42
C GLU A 197 16.33 -25.00 30.55
N ARG A 198 16.14 -24.16 29.52
CA ARG A 198 14.99 -24.23 28.64
C ARG A 198 15.06 -25.49 27.76
N PRO A 199 13.92 -26.13 27.45
CA PRO A 199 13.90 -27.30 26.60
C PRO A 199 14.46 -26.97 25.22
N LEU A 200 15.24 -27.89 24.66
CA LEU A 200 15.74 -27.77 23.29
C LEU A 200 14.55 -27.77 22.33
N ILE A 201 14.50 -26.78 21.44
CA ILE A 201 13.45 -26.71 20.42
C ILE A 201 13.85 -27.66 19.30
N ASP A 202 13.10 -28.76 19.16
CA ASP A 202 13.29 -29.67 18.04
C ASP A 202 12.94 -29.00 16.70
N PRO A 203 13.65 -29.33 15.62
CA PRO A 203 13.27 -28.83 14.30
C PRO A 203 11.84 -29.27 13.96
N PRO A 204 11.04 -28.41 13.30
CA PRO A 204 9.69 -28.78 12.92
C PRO A 204 9.71 -30.03 12.06
N ILE A 205 8.79 -30.97 12.32
CA ILE A 205 8.66 -32.21 11.54
C ILE A 205 8.26 -31.85 10.11
N VAL A 206 9.24 -31.74 9.21
CA VAL A 206 8.99 -31.41 7.80
C VAL A 206 8.58 -32.67 7.04
N GLN A 207 7.29 -32.89 6.85
CA GLN A 207 6.83 -33.87 5.86
C GLN A 207 7.18 -33.37 4.46
N ARG A 208 8.13 -34.04 3.80
CA ARG A 208 8.47 -33.74 2.40
C ARG A 208 7.23 -33.98 1.53
N LYS A 209 6.65 -32.91 0.99
CA LYS A 209 5.66 -33.03 -0.08
C LYS A 209 6.33 -33.72 -1.27
N ILE A 210 5.73 -34.81 -1.75
CA ILE A 210 6.16 -35.50 -2.97
C ILE A 210 5.99 -34.51 -4.14
N GLY A 211 7.09 -33.98 -4.65
CA GLY A 211 7.09 -33.03 -5.78
C GLY A 211 8.19 -31.97 -5.70
N ARG A 212 8.53 -31.40 -6.86
CA ARG A 212 9.57 -30.37 -6.98
C ARG A 212 9.13 -29.08 -6.27
N SER A 213 9.89 -28.66 -5.26
CA SER A 213 9.76 -27.33 -4.65
C SER A 213 9.81 -26.26 -5.74
N CYS A 214 8.68 -25.58 -5.96
CA CYS A 214 8.63 -24.45 -6.87
C CYS A 214 8.58 -23.19 -6.02
N THR A 215 9.75 -22.57 -5.83
CA THR A 215 9.91 -21.30 -5.12
C THR A 215 9.29 -20.11 -5.89
N LEU A 216 8.91 -20.33 -7.15
CA LEU A 216 8.31 -19.33 -8.03
C LEU A 216 6.78 -19.42 -7.95
N ARG A 217 6.11 -18.25 -7.96
CA ARG A 217 4.65 -18.19 -8.20
C ARG A 217 4.33 -18.97 -9.49
N PRO A 218 3.23 -19.75 -9.55
CA PRO A 218 2.89 -20.58 -10.72
C PRO A 218 2.86 -19.82 -12.05
N SER A 219 2.52 -18.52 -12.04
CA SER A 219 2.55 -17.64 -13.22
C SER A 219 3.97 -17.40 -13.74
N VAL A 220 4.93 -17.18 -12.84
CA VAL A 220 6.35 -16.96 -13.16
C VAL A 220 7.01 -18.29 -13.59
N ALA A 221 6.63 -19.40 -12.94
CA ALA A 221 7.09 -20.73 -13.33
C ALA A 221 6.60 -21.14 -14.73
N LYS A 222 5.34 -20.82 -15.10
CA LYS A 222 4.81 -21.01 -16.45
C LYS A 222 5.55 -20.15 -17.49
N ALA A 223 5.81 -18.88 -17.19
CA ALA A 223 6.56 -17.99 -18.08
C ALA A 223 8.01 -18.44 -18.29
N ALA A 224 8.68 -18.93 -17.24
CA ALA A 224 10.03 -19.48 -17.32
C ALA A 224 10.09 -20.80 -18.11
N ARG A 225 9.09 -21.68 -17.95
CA ARG A 225 8.94 -22.89 -18.78
C ARG A 225 8.66 -22.55 -20.25
N ALA A 226 7.82 -21.55 -20.51
CA ALA A 226 7.55 -21.08 -21.88
C ALA A 226 8.82 -20.52 -22.55
N ARG A 227 9.69 -19.83 -21.80
CA ARG A 227 11.00 -19.39 -22.31
C ARG A 227 11.97 -20.54 -22.61
N LYS A 228 11.95 -21.61 -21.80
CA LYS A 228 12.80 -22.80 -22.02
C LYS A 228 12.37 -23.63 -23.22
N ASN A 229 11.08 -23.68 -23.53
CA ASN A 229 10.54 -24.41 -24.67
C ASN A 229 10.71 -23.67 -26.01
N ASN A 230 11.25 -22.44 -25.99
CA ASN A 230 11.51 -21.65 -27.20
C ASN A 230 13.01 -21.58 -27.54
N SER A 231 13.76 -22.65 -27.24
CA SER A 231 15.22 -22.72 -27.36
C SER A 231 15.76 -22.76 -28.81
N ASN A 232 15.03 -22.24 -29.79
CA ASN A 232 15.56 -21.92 -31.12
C ASN A 232 15.85 -20.42 -31.32
N ALA A 233 15.89 -19.63 -30.24
CA ALA A 233 16.44 -18.28 -30.30
C ALA A 233 17.86 -18.27 -29.71
N SER A 234 18.86 -18.02 -30.56
CA SER A 234 20.26 -17.86 -30.18
C SER A 234 20.44 -16.81 -29.07
N PRO A 235 21.45 -16.96 -28.19
CA PRO A 235 21.67 -16.01 -27.09
C PRO A 235 22.00 -14.63 -27.66
N ILE A 236 21.24 -13.62 -27.27
CA ILE A 236 21.67 -12.22 -27.42
C ILE A 236 22.83 -12.03 -26.44
N THR A 237 24.05 -12.14 -26.95
CA THR A 237 25.24 -11.62 -26.29
C THR A 237 25.09 -10.10 -26.18
N ASN A 238 25.14 -9.59 -24.95
CA ASN A 238 25.23 -8.15 -24.70
C ASN A 238 26.62 -7.66 -25.12
N GLN A 239 26.80 -7.43 -26.42
CA GLN A 239 27.84 -6.53 -26.93
C GLN A 239 27.22 -5.16 -27.25
N PRO A 240 27.94 -4.05 -27.01
CA PRO A 240 27.45 -2.73 -27.33
C PRO A 240 27.19 -2.60 -28.85
N LEU A 241 25.97 -2.21 -29.22
CA LEU A 241 25.53 -2.05 -30.61
C LEU A 241 26.28 -0.90 -31.28
N ASN A 242 26.75 -1.11 -32.51
CA ASN A 242 27.38 -0.06 -33.31
C ASN A 242 26.36 0.97 -33.85
N ALA A 243 26.86 2.13 -34.28
CA ALA A 243 26.03 3.28 -34.69
C ALA A 243 25.07 2.97 -35.87
N SER A 244 25.43 2.02 -36.74
CA SER A 244 24.59 1.58 -37.86
C SER A 244 23.34 0.82 -37.39
N GLN A 245 23.48 -0.03 -36.37
CA GLN A 245 22.37 -0.80 -35.78
C GLN A 245 21.39 0.09 -34.98
N GLN A 246 21.89 1.17 -34.36
CA GLN A 246 21.04 2.15 -33.68
C GLN A 246 20.17 2.96 -34.66
N ARG A 247 20.69 3.26 -35.86
CA ARG A 247 19.96 4.00 -36.91
C ARG A 247 18.80 3.20 -37.49
N MET A 248 18.94 1.88 -37.65
CA MET A 248 17.86 0.99 -38.10
C MET A 248 16.72 0.86 -37.08
N ARG A 249 17.02 0.81 -35.78
CA ARG A 249 16.00 0.77 -34.72
C ARG A 249 15.16 2.05 -34.65
N ARG A 250 15.77 3.23 -34.82
CA ARG A 250 15.04 4.50 -34.90
C ARG A 250 14.08 4.56 -36.10
N ARG A 251 14.47 3.98 -37.24
CA ARG A 251 13.63 3.94 -38.45
C ARG A 251 12.39 3.03 -38.26
N LYS A 252 12.52 1.95 -37.49
CA LYS A 252 11.43 1.00 -37.20
C LYS A 252 10.42 1.50 -36.14
N GLN A 253 10.86 2.39 -35.25
CA GLN A 253 9.97 3.06 -34.29
C GLN A 253 9.18 4.22 -34.94
N ALA A 254 9.75 4.87 -35.96
CA ALA A 254 9.08 5.94 -36.70
C ALA A 254 7.95 5.44 -37.64
N SER A 255 7.96 4.17 -38.05
CA SER A 255 6.90 3.58 -38.90
C SER A 255 5.69 3.05 -38.12
N ALA A 256 5.79 2.90 -36.80
CA ALA A 256 4.71 2.37 -35.96
C ALA A 256 3.72 3.45 -35.48
N SER A 257 4.00 4.73 -35.72
CA SER A 257 3.19 5.87 -35.25
C SER A 257 2.27 6.49 -36.32
N ARG A 258 2.09 5.85 -37.48
CA ARG A 258 1.10 6.25 -38.49
C ARG A 258 0.24 5.07 -38.91
N SER A 259 -0.80 4.74 -38.14
CA SER A 259 -1.98 3.98 -38.58
C SER A 259 -3.01 3.87 -37.43
N ILE A 260 -3.80 4.92 -37.17
CA ILE A 260 -5.12 4.79 -36.54
C ILE A 260 -6.05 5.75 -37.27
N ALA A 261 -6.83 5.24 -38.23
CA ALA A 261 -8.04 5.86 -38.73
C ALA A 261 -8.98 4.79 -39.33
N SER A 262 -10.19 4.70 -38.75
CA SER A 262 -11.49 4.29 -39.31
C SER A 262 -11.66 2.93 -40.01
N GLY A 263 -12.63 2.13 -39.55
CA GLY A 263 -13.31 1.12 -40.36
C GLY A 263 -14.09 0.07 -39.54
N GLN A 264 -15.42 0.08 -39.67
CA GLN A 264 -16.39 -0.85 -39.06
C GLN A 264 -16.25 -2.32 -39.54
N PRO A 265 -16.80 -3.32 -38.81
CA PRO A 265 -16.80 -4.72 -39.24
C PRO A 265 -18.03 -5.07 -40.08
N THR A 266 -17.81 -5.60 -41.28
CA THR A 266 -18.82 -6.33 -42.06
C THR A 266 -18.57 -7.83 -42.01
N THR A 267 -19.68 -8.55 -41.94
CA THR A 267 -19.88 -9.99 -41.91
C THR A 267 -19.36 -10.71 -43.17
N ALA A 268 -18.75 -11.88 -43.01
CA ALA A 268 -18.78 -12.92 -44.04
C ALA A 268 -18.60 -14.32 -43.45
N SER A 269 -19.57 -15.17 -43.79
CA SER A 269 -19.67 -16.60 -43.56
C SER A 269 -18.68 -17.37 -44.44
N SER A 270 -18.12 -18.47 -43.95
CA SER A 270 -17.70 -19.59 -44.83
C SER A 270 -17.71 -20.91 -44.04
N GLN A 271 -18.58 -21.80 -44.49
CA GLN A 271 -18.70 -23.19 -44.07
C GLN A 271 -17.49 -24.00 -44.57
N ALA A 272 -17.03 -24.98 -43.78
CA ALA A 272 -16.25 -26.11 -44.29
C ALA A 272 -16.59 -27.41 -43.54
N LEU A 273 -17.08 -28.33 -44.36
CA LEU A 273 -17.43 -29.75 -44.25
C LEU A 273 -17.09 -30.57 -42.98
N ARG A 274 -18.13 -31.33 -42.59
CA ARG A 274 -18.09 -32.57 -41.78
C ARG A 274 -17.28 -33.67 -42.47
N SER A 275 -16.43 -34.34 -41.69
CA SER A 275 -16.14 -35.76 -41.88
C SER A 275 -16.38 -36.50 -40.56
N SER A 276 -17.14 -37.58 -40.66
CA SER A 276 -17.62 -38.44 -39.58
C SER A 276 -16.58 -39.49 -39.19
N GLN A 277 -16.33 -39.65 -37.89
CA GLN A 277 -15.64 -40.81 -37.31
C GLN A 277 -16.53 -41.42 -36.20
N PRO A 278 -16.42 -42.75 -35.97
CA PRO A 278 -17.46 -43.53 -35.30
C PRO A 278 -17.46 -43.39 -33.79
N VAL A 279 -18.65 -43.63 -33.23
CA VAL A 279 -18.99 -43.59 -31.81
C VAL A 279 -18.32 -44.76 -31.09
N THR A 280 -17.40 -44.47 -30.17
CA THR A 280 -16.96 -45.41 -29.14
C THR A 280 -17.64 -45.04 -27.82
N SER A 281 -18.38 -46.00 -27.26
CA SER A 281 -19.11 -45.88 -25.99
C SER A 281 -18.18 -45.52 -24.83
N TYR A 282 -18.41 -44.39 -24.17
CA TYR A 282 -17.80 -44.04 -22.89
C TYR A 282 -18.73 -44.41 -21.73
N GLN A 283 -18.26 -45.30 -20.85
CA GLN A 283 -18.82 -45.46 -19.51
C GLN A 283 -18.44 -44.26 -18.62
N PRO A 284 -19.29 -43.86 -17.64
CA PRO A 284 -19.07 -42.64 -16.87
C PRO A 284 -18.01 -42.84 -15.77
N ALA A 285 -16.95 -42.03 -15.82
CA ALA A 285 -15.95 -41.89 -14.75
C ALA A 285 -16.51 -41.04 -13.60
N THR A 286 -17.30 -41.64 -12.71
CA THR A 286 -17.94 -40.96 -11.55
C THR A 286 -17.00 -40.72 -10.36
N ALA A 287 -15.85 -41.41 -10.29
CA ALA A 287 -14.93 -41.33 -9.14
C ALA A 287 -14.09 -40.03 -9.07
N SER A 288 -13.75 -39.43 -10.22
CA SER A 288 -12.87 -38.23 -10.27
C SER A 288 -13.57 -36.95 -9.77
N SER A 289 -14.87 -36.80 -10.07
CA SER A 289 -15.65 -35.61 -9.72
C SER A 289 -15.94 -35.51 -8.21
N GLN A 290 -16.12 -36.65 -7.53
CA GLN A 290 -16.37 -36.68 -6.09
C GLN A 290 -15.11 -36.38 -5.26
N ALA A 291 -13.94 -36.84 -5.70
CA ALA A 291 -12.67 -36.55 -5.04
C ALA A 291 -12.31 -35.05 -5.11
N LEU A 292 -12.55 -34.41 -6.25
CA LEU A 292 -12.37 -32.97 -6.43
C LEU A 292 -13.34 -32.14 -5.56
N ARG A 293 -14.59 -32.59 -5.41
CA ARG A 293 -15.58 -31.95 -4.53
C ARG A 293 -15.19 -32.06 -3.05
N LYS A 294 -14.74 -33.24 -2.60
CA LYS A 294 -14.21 -33.42 -1.23
C LYS A 294 -12.99 -32.54 -0.97
N GLN A 295 -12.05 -32.47 -1.92
CA GLN A 295 -10.87 -31.62 -1.77
C GLN A 295 -11.23 -30.12 -1.74
N LYS A 296 -12.27 -29.70 -2.47
CA LYS A 296 -12.77 -28.32 -2.44
C LYS A 296 -13.45 -28.01 -1.10
N GLN A 297 -14.26 -28.92 -0.57
CA GLN A 297 -14.91 -28.77 0.74
C GLN A 297 -13.89 -28.72 1.88
N GLU A 298 -12.87 -29.57 1.85
CA GLU A 298 -11.82 -29.59 2.87
C GLU A 298 -10.97 -28.30 2.86
N LYS A 299 -10.74 -27.72 1.67
CA LYS A 299 -10.08 -26.41 1.54
C LYS A 299 -10.95 -25.27 2.05
N LEU A 300 -12.27 -25.33 1.82
CA LEU A 300 -13.22 -24.34 2.34
C LEU A 300 -13.29 -24.39 3.86
N LEU A 301 -13.39 -25.59 4.45
CA LEU A 301 -13.39 -25.77 5.89
C LEU A 301 -12.11 -25.24 6.55
N LYS A 302 -10.95 -25.49 5.94
CA LYS A 302 -9.66 -24.93 6.40
C LYS A 302 -9.57 -23.41 6.27
N LEU A 303 -10.28 -22.82 5.31
CA LEU A 303 -10.38 -21.36 5.17
C LEU A 303 -11.32 -20.77 6.21
N GLU A 304 -12.45 -21.43 6.49
CA GLU A 304 -13.41 -21.06 7.54
C GLU A 304 -12.73 -21.06 8.92
N GLN A 305 -12.05 -22.15 9.28
CA GLN A 305 -11.31 -22.27 10.55
C GLN A 305 -10.21 -21.21 10.69
N ARG A 306 -9.58 -20.83 9.57
CA ARG A 306 -8.55 -19.78 9.58
C ARG A 306 -9.16 -18.39 9.72
N LYS A 307 -10.37 -18.17 9.20
CA LYS A 307 -11.12 -16.94 9.37
C LYS A 307 -11.58 -16.79 10.82
N GLU A 308 -12.14 -17.83 11.43
CA GLU A 308 -12.51 -17.84 12.85
C GLU A 308 -11.31 -17.57 13.77
N MET A 309 -10.14 -18.16 13.49
CA MET A 309 -8.90 -17.88 14.22
C MET A 309 -8.43 -16.42 14.07
N LEU A 310 -8.66 -15.80 12.91
CA LEU A 310 -8.32 -14.41 12.68
C LEU A 310 -9.30 -13.47 13.38
N ASP A 311 -10.60 -13.78 13.34
CA ASP A 311 -11.64 -12.99 14.02
C ASP A 311 -11.40 -13.02 15.54
N LEU A 312 -11.09 -14.19 16.13
CA LEU A 312 -10.69 -14.30 17.54
C LEU A 312 -9.41 -13.49 17.88
N ALA A 313 -8.43 -13.46 16.97
CA ALA A 313 -7.21 -12.69 17.18
C ALA A 313 -7.46 -11.17 17.09
N VAL A 314 -8.41 -10.74 16.27
CA VAL A 314 -8.84 -9.33 16.21
C VAL A 314 -9.57 -8.95 17.49
N ASP A 315 -10.50 -9.79 17.97
CA ASP A 315 -11.20 -9.56 19.23
C ASP A 315 -10.23 -9.44 20.42
N MET A 316 -9.19 -10.29 20.45
CA MET A 316 -8.13 -10.20 21.48
C MET A 316 -7.37 -8.86 21.41
N LEU A 317 -7.04 -8.40 20.21
CA LEU A 317 -6.34 -7.11 20.02
C LEU A 317 -7.23 -5.91 20.35
N GLU A 318 -8.53 -6.00 20.08
CA GLU A 318 -9.51 -4.98 20.47
C GLU A 318 -9.66 -4.90 21.99
N GLN A 319 -9.67 -6.05 22.68
CA GLN A 319 -9.66 -6.10 24.15
C GLN A 319 -8.38 -5.51 24.74
N GLU A 320 -7.20 -5.84 24.19
CA GLU A 320 -5.93 -5.24 24.63
C GLU A 320 -5.90 -3.73 24.39
N SER A 321 -6.45 -3.26 23.25
CA SER A 321 -6.56 -1.83 22.96
C SER A 321 -7.48 -1.12 23.95
N GLN A 322 -8.60 -1.74 24.35
CA GLN A 322 -9.52 -1.17 25.32
C GLN A 322 -8.87 -1.04 26.70
N VAL A 323 -8.14 -2.06 27.15
CA VAL A 323 -7.41 -2.03 28.42
C VAL A 323 -6.37 -0.90 28.42
N LEU A 324 -5.62 -0.72 27.33
CA LEU A 324 -4.64 0.37 27.21
C LEU A 324 -5.30 1.76 27.22
N CYS A 325 -6.49 1.90 26.62
CA CYS A 325 -7.26 3.14 26.68
C CYS A 325 -7.77 3.44 28.10
N ASP A 326 -8.24 2.42 28.82
CA ASP A 326 -8.71 2.57 30.19
C ASP A 326 -7.56 2.91 31.16
N GLU A 327 -6.39 2.31 30.99
CA GLU A 327 -5.16 2.65 31.73
C GLU A 327 -4.69 4.09 31.45
N GLN A 328 -4.74 4.54 30.19
CA GLN A 328 -4.42 5.92 29.84
C GLN A 328 -5.43 6.92 30.44
N SER A 329 -6.71 6.56 30.48
CA SER A 329 -7.74 7.40 31.11
C SER A 329 -7.55 7.50 32.62
N GLN A 330 -7.21 6.39 33.30
CA GLN A 330 -6.90 6.41 34.73
C GLN A 330 -5.64 7.25 35.02
N MET A 331 -4.59 7.11 34.21
CA MET A 331 -3.37 7.90 34.37
C MET A 331 -3.61 9.40 34.13
N SER A 332 -4.48 9.76 33.18
CA SER A 332 -4.88 11.15 32.96
C SER A 332 -5.70 11.71 34.13
N GLN A 333 -6.51 10.87 34.79
CA GLN A 333 -7.33 11.30 35.92
C GLN A 333 -6.50 11.52 37.18
N VAL A 334 -5.52 10.65 37.44
CA VAL A 334 -4.54 10.84 38.53
C VAL A 334 -3.74 12.14 38.34
N LEU A 335 -3.32 12.45 37.11
CA LEU A 335 -2.61 13.71 36.80
C LEU A 335 -3.49 14.95 36.99
N CYS A 336 -4.81 14.85 36.74
CA CYS A 336 -5.75 15.94 37.03
C CYS A 336 -5.97 16.13 38.53
N ASP A 337 -5.99 15.06 39.32
CA ASP A 337 -6.16 15.12 40.78
C ASP A 337 -4.92 15.68 41.49
N GLU A 338 -3.70 15.36 41.02
CA GLU A 338 -2.45 15.96 41.52
C GLU A 338 -2.36 17.48 41.25
N GLN A 339 -2.92 17.96 40.13
CA GLN A 339 -2.98 19.39 39.81
C GLN A 339 -4.05 20.15 40.61
N ASN A 340 -5.06 19.46 41.13
CA ASN A 340 -6.09 20.05 41.98
C ASN A 340 -5.73 20.01 43.48
N GLY A 341 -4.95 19.02 43.92
CA GLY A 341 -4.47 18.92 45.31
C GLY A 341 -3.42 19.98 45.69
N SER A 342 -2.68 20.52 44.71
CA SER A 342 -1.67 21.56 44.92
C SER A 342 -2.24 23.00 45.07
N LYS A 343 -3.57 23.14 45.12
CA LYS A 343 -4.27 24.44 45.26
C LYS A 343 -4.91 24.67 46.64
N LEU A 344 -4.74 23.77 47.60
CA LEU A 344 -5.40 23.85 48.92
C LEU A 344 -4.47 24.01 50.14
N ASP A 345 -3.17 24.20 49.93
CA ASP A 345 -2.23 24.59 51.00
C ASP A 345 -1.74 26.03 50.79
N PHE A 346 -2.60 27.01 51.07
CA PHE A 346 -2.22 28.38 51.45
C PHE A 346 -3.34 29.08 52.22
#